data_AF-L8HDC5-F1
#
_entry.id   AF-L8HDC5-F1
#
_cell.length_a   1.000
_cell.length_b   1.000
_cell.length_c   1.000
_cell.angle_alpha   90.00
_cell.angle_beta   90.00
_cell.angle_gamma   90.00
#
_symmetry.space_group_name_H-M   'P 1'
#
loop_
_entity.id
_entity.type
_entity.pdbx_description
1 polymer ?
#
loop_
_entity_poly.entity_id
_entity_poly.type
_entity_poly.pdbx_seq_one_letter_code
_entity_poly.pdbx_strand_id
1 'polypeptide(L)'
;MASGFPILRDVVAYPTLAVAASLVVYQWQCVAVGLARHKYGVAAPKTTGNDDFERVFRTQQNTLEALVIFVPSVYTFSYFVHPVGAGVLGGVFAVGRLIYGLGYAKQAEKRSAGFALSLLANAVLLGGTVYGVGRYLLTRPC
;
A
#
# COMPACT_ATOMS: atom_id res chain seq x y z
N MET A 1 20.54 -6.74 -30.29
CA MET A 1 19.24 -6.04 -30.25
C MET A 1 18.24 -6.75 -29.29
N ALA A 2 18.70 -7.17 -28.10
CA ALA A 2 17.88 -7.87 -27.09
C ALA A 2 18.05 -7.28 -25.66
N SER A 3 18.79 -6.18 -25.52
CA SER A 3 19.20 -5.61 -24.23
C SER A 3 18.17 -4.65 -23.60
N GLY A 4 17.10 -4.26 -24.31
CA GLY A 4 16.06 -3.37 -23.78
C GLY A 4 14.91 -4.08 -23.05
N PHE A 5 14.67 -5.36 -23.37
CA PHE A 5 13.53 -6.14 -22.84
C PHE A 5 13.62 -6.54 -21.35
N PRO A 6 14.80 -6.87 -20.77
CA PRO A 6 14.87 -7.25 -19.36
C PRO A 6 14.61 -6.08 -18.40
N ILE A 7 15.04 -4.86 -18.75
CA ILE A 7 14.81 -3.65 -17.94
C ILE A 7 13.32 -3.35 -17.82
N LEU A 8 12.56 -3.43 -18.93
CA LEU A 8 11.13 -3.18 -18.90
C LEU A 8 10.37 -4.24 -18.07
N ARG A 9 10.82 -5.51 -18.11
CA ARG A 9 10.27 -6.55 -17.25
C ARG A 9 10.50 -6.25 -15.79
N ASP A 10 11.69 -5.82 -15.39
CA ASP A 10 11.99 -5.52 -14.00
C ASP A 10 11.22 -4.28 -13.49
N VAL A 11 11.15 -3.23 -14.32
CA VAL A 11 10.38 -2.00 -14.02
C VAL A 11 8.91 -2.31 -13.71
N VAL A 12 8.35 -3.38 -14.29
CA VAL A 12 6.96 -3.79 -14.06
C VAL A 12 6.87 -4.89 -12.99
N ALA A 13 7.75 -5.89 -12.99
CA ALA A 13 7.62 -7.09 -12.17
C ALA A 13 7.73 -6.81 -10.66
N TYR A 14 8.73 -6.04 -10.23
CA TYR A 14 8.92 -5.69 -8.82
C TYR A 14 7.73 -4.91 -8.23
N PRO A 15 7.26 -3.79 -8.82
CA PRO A 15 6.09 -3.09 -8.30
C PRO A 15 4.82 -3.94 -8.42
N THR A 16 4.66 -4.75 -9.47
CA THR A 16 3.50 -5.64 -9.61
C THR A 16 3.42 -6.63 -8.45
N LEU A 17 4.54 -7.26 -8.08
CA LEU A 17 4.58 -8.19 -6.95
C LEU A 17 4.22 -7.48 -5.63
N ALA A 18 4.74 -6.27 -5.41
CA ALA A 18 4.43 -5.49 -4.22
C ALA A 18 2.95 -5.05 -4.16
N VAL A 19 2.38 -4.66 -5.30
CA VAL A 19 0.95 -4.35 -5.42
C VAL A 19 0.10 -5.58 -5.16
N ALA A 20 0.43 -6.72 -5.77
CA ALA A 20 -0.28 -7.98 -5.55
C ALA A 20 -0.26 -8.39 -4.06
N ALA A 21 0.89 -8.33 -3.41
CA ALA A 21 1.01 -8.60 -1.97
C ALA A 21 0.13 -7.66 -1.13
N SER A 22 0.13 -6.36 -1.45
CA SER A 22 -0.69 -5.35 -0.76
C SER A 22 -2.19 -5.58 -0.96
N LEU A 23 -2.60 -6.00 -2.17
CA LEU A 23 -3.99 -6.32 -2.48
C LEU A 23 -4.47 -7.59 -1.80
N VAL A 24 -3.60 -8.60 -1.60
CA VAL A 24 -3.92 -9.77 -0.79
C VAL A 24 -4.22 -9.37 0.66
N VAL A 25 -3.40 -8.47 1.24
CA VAL A 25 -3.65 -7.92 2.58
C VAL A 25 -4.97 -7.16 2.63
N TYR A 26 -5.25 -6.33 1.63
CA TYR A 26 -6.50 -5.58 1.55
C TYR A 26 -7.73 -6.50 1.39
N GLN A 27 -7.64 -7.54 0.57
CA GLN A 27 -8.70 -8.53 0.41
C GLN A 27 -9.01 -9.25 1.72
N TRP A 28 -7.97 -9.59 2.50
CA TRP A 28 -8.14 -10.13 3.84
C TRP A 28 -8.90 -9.16 4.77
N GLN A 29 -8.58 -7.87 4.73
CA GLN A 29 -9.30 -6.86 5.51
C GLN A 29 -10.78 -6.72 5.06
N CYS A 30 -11.07 -6.81 3.77
CA CYS A 30 -12.44 -6.82 3.26
C CYS A 30 -13.24 -8.01 3.80
N VAL A 31 -12.65 -9.21 3.81
CA VAL A 31 -13.28 -10.40 4.43
C VAL A 31 -13.48 -10.18 5.93
N ALA A 32 -12.50 -9.62 6.63
CA ALA A 32 -12.60 -9.31 8.05
C ALA A 32 -13.77 -8.34 8.36
N VAL A 33 -13.99 -7.33 7.52
CA VAL A 33 -15.17 -6.44 7.63
C VAL A 33 -16.46 -7.22 7.45
N GLY A 34 -16.54 -8.10 6.43
CA GLY A 34 -17.74 -8.93 6.19
C GLY A 34 -18.08 -9.83 7.39
N LEU A 35 -17.07 -10.47 7.97
CA LEU A 35 -17.22 -11.28 9.19
C LEU A 35 -17.62 -10.44 10.40
N ALA A 36 -17.03 -9.24 10.54
CA ALA A 36 -17.38 -8.32 11.62
C ALA A 36 -18.83 -7.82 11.53
N ARG A 37 -19.34 -7.55 10.31
CA ARG A 37 -20.76 -7.19 10.11
C ARG A 37 -21.69 -8.23 10.68
N HIS A 38 -21.43 -9.51 10.37
CA HIS A 38 -22.22 -10.62 10.89
C HIS A 38 -22.07 -10.74 12.42
N LYS A 39 -20.83 -10.75 12.92
CA LYS A 39 -20.52 -10.92 14.34
C LYS A 39 -21.16 -9.84 15.23
N TYR A 40 -21.18 -8.58 14.77
CA TYR A 40 -21.66 -7.43 15.54
C TYR A 40 -23.04 -6.93 15.11
N GLY A 41 -23.74 -7.63 14.22
CA GLY A 41 -25.10 -7.28 13.79
C GLY A 41 -25.21 -5.96 12.99
N VAL A 42 -24.16 -5.57 12.27
CA VAL A 42 -24.14 -4.32 11.49
C VAL A 42 -24.45 -4.59 10.01
N ALA A 43 -25.74 -4.64 9.68
CA ALA A 43 -26.20 -4.84 8.31
C ALA A 43 -25.83 -3.67 7.39
N ALA A 44 -25.43 -3.96 6.16
CA ALA A 44 -25.28 -2.95 5.12
C ALA A 44 -26.62 -2.19 4.91
N PRO A 45 -26.60 -0.88 4.61
CA PRO A 45 -25.45 -0.02 4.29
C PRO A 45 -24.77 0.62 5.52
N LYS A 46 -25.15 0.25 6.76
CA LYS A 46 -24.61 0.91 7.96
C LYS A 46 -23.08 0.75 8.04
N THR A 47 -22.41 1.83 8.44
CA THR A 47 -20.97 1.89 8.70
C THR A 47 -20.65 2.26 10.15
N THR A 48 -21.68 2.41 10.97
CA THR A 48 -21.60 2.70 12.42
C THR A 48 -22.39 1.65 13.20
N GLY A 49 -22.01 1.43 14.46
CA GLY A 49 -22.62 0.43 15.32
C GLY A 49 -21.73 0.06 16.50
N ASN A 50 -21.26 -1.19 16.54
CA ASN A 50 -20.33 -1.62 17.57
C ASN A 50 -18.93 -1.03 17.34
N ASP A 51 -18.30 -0.52 18.40
CA ASP A 51 -16.94 0.02 18.34
C ASP A 51 -15.97 -0.92 17.62
N ASP A 52 -15.92 -2.21 17.96
CA ASP A 52 -15.00 -3.14 17.32
C ASP A 52 -15.29 -3.36 15.83
N PHE A 53 -16.56 -3.28 15.42
CA PHE A 53 -16.90 -3.27 13.99
C PHE A 53 -16.38 -2.01 13.31
N GLU A 54 -16.66 -0.83 13.86
CA GLU A 54 -16.25 0.44 13.26
C GLU A 54 -14.74 0.52 13.12
N ARG A 55 -14.04 0.03 14.12
CA ARG A 55 -12.60 -0.13 14.18
C ARG A 55 -12.04 -0.99 13.03
N VAL A 56 -12.58 -2.20 12.82
CA VAL A 56 -12.20 -3.08 11.69
C VAL A 56 -12.53 -2.40 10.34
N PHE A 57 -13.69 -1.77 10.25
CA PHE A 57 -14.14 -1.04 9.07
C PHE A 57 -13.19 0.13 8.73
N ARG A 58 -12.81 0.94 9.71
CA ARG A 58 -11.88 2.07 9.53
C ARG A 58 -10.48 1.61 9.14
N THR A 59 -10.03 0.46 9.63
CA THR A 59 -8.74 -0.11 9.20
C THR A 59 -8.72 -0.50 7.72
N GLN A 60 -9.80 -1.12 7.24
CA GLN A 60 -9.96 -1.45 5.83
C GLN A 60 -10.05 -0.18 4.98
N GLN A 61 -10.85 0.82 5.39
CA GLN A 61 -10.98 2.09 4.69
C GLN A 61 -9.65 2.85 4.62
N ASN A 62 -8.90 2.95 5.72
CA ASN A 62 -7.61 3.62 5.73
C ASN A 62 -6.57 2.92 4.81
N THR A 63 -6.65 1.60 4.70
CA THR A 63 -5.80 0.86 3.75
C THR A 63 -6.21 1.16 2.31
N LEU A 64 -7.51 1.28 2.01
CA LEU A 64 -7.98 1.71 0.69
C LEU A 64 -7.47 3.12 0.35
N GLU A 65 -7.61 4.08 1.26
CA GLU A 65 -7.09 5.45 1.10
C GLU A 65 -5.58 5.45 0.81
N ALA A 66 -4.81 4.63 1.53
CA ALA A 66 -3.38 4.53 1.33
C ALA A 66 -2.98 3.84 0.02
N LEU A 67 -3.77 2.87 -0.45
CA LEU A 67 -3.54 2.18 -1.73
C LEU A 67 -3.64 3.14 -2.92
N VAL A 68 -4.54 4.14 -2.87
CA VAL A 68 -4.69 5.16 -3.92
C VAL A 68 -3.40 5.94 -4.15
N ILE A 69 -2.62 6.18 -3.08
CA ILE A 69 -1.30 6.82 -3.17
C ILE A 69 -0.23 5.80 -3.57
N PHE A 70 -0.25 4.63 -2.92
CA PHE A 70 0.79 3.62 -3.06
C PHE A 70 0.93 3.09 -4.49
N VAL A 71 -0.18 2.67 -5.12
CA VAL A 71 -0.16 2.01 -6.44
C VAL A 71 0.47 2.90 -7.52
N PRO A 72 0.05 4.15 -7.76
CA PRO A 72 0.72 5.00 -8.74
C PRO A 72 2.18 5.26 -8.34
N SER A 73 2.43 5.57 -7.07
CA SER A 73 3.78 5.94 -6.60
C SER A 73 4.80 4.82 -6.77
N VAL A 74 4.43 3.55 -6.56
CA VAL A 74 5.37 2.43 -6.68
C VAL A 74 5.75 2.17 -8.14
N TYR A 75 4.82 2.32 -9.08
CA TYR A 75 5.13 2.20 -10.51
C TYR A 75 5.97 3.37 -11.01
N THR A 76 5.62 4.60 -10.63
CA THR A 76 6.39 5.78 -11.07
C THR A 76 7.78 5.81 -10.44
N PHE A 77 7.93 5.42 -9.18
CA PHE A 77 9.25 5.26 -8.55
C PHE A 77 10.07 4.17 -9.23
N SER A 78 9.46 3.03 -9.57
CA SER A 78 10.12 1.96 -10.31
C SER A 78 10.68 2.45 -11.64
N TYR A 79 9.87 3.22 -12.38
CA TYR A 79 10.22 3.73 -13.70
C TYR A 79 11.28 4.85 -13.67
N PHE A 80 11.12 5.85 -12.80
CA PHE A 80 11.97 7.05 -12.79
C PHE A 80 13.16 6.96 -11.83
N VAL A 81 13.16 6.01 -10.89
CA VAL A 81 14.16 5.95 -9.82
C VAL A 81 14.85 4.59 -9.78
N HIS A 82 14.16 3.53 -9.35
CA HIS A 82 14.80 2.22 -9.14
C HIS A 82 13.77 1.07 -9.01
N PRO A 83 13.79 0.06 -9.92
CA PRO A 83 12.83 -1.05 -9.88
C PRO A 83 12.88 -1.90 -8.62
N VAL A 84 14.07 -2.36 -8.22
CA VAL A 84 14.23 -3.18 -7.00
C VAL A 84 13.82 -2.40 -5.74
N GLY A 85 14.23 -1.13 -5.63
CA GLY A 85 13.82 -0.25 -4.53
C GLY A 85 12.31 -0.07 -4.44
N ALA A 86 11.61 0.03 -5.58
CA ALA A 86 10.15 0.05 -5.61
C ALA A 86 9.54 -1.23 -5.01
N GLY A 87 10.08 -2.39 -5.38
CA GLY A 87 9.66 -3.69 -4.85
C GLY A 87 9.87 -3.79 -3.34
N VAL A 88 11.05 -3.39 -2.83
CA VAL A 88 11.37 -3.42 -1.40
C VAL A 88 10.47 -2.48 -0.61
N LEU A 89 10.35 -1.21 -1.03
CA LEU A 89 9.49 -0.23 -0.36
C LEU A 89 8.02 -0.64 -0.40
N GLY A 90 7.56 -1.24 -1.50
CA GLY A 90 6.21 -1.77 -1.58
C GLY A 90 5.99 -3.02 -0.73
N GLY A 91 7.01 -3.86 -0.54
CA GLY A 91 7.00 -4.93 0.46
C GLY A 91 6.86 -4.38 1.89
N VAL A 92 7.62 -3.33 2.23
CA VAL A 92 7.50 -2.63 3.53
C VAL A 92 6.08 -2.06 3.72
N PHE A 93 5.49 -1.47 2.67
CA PHE A 93 4.11 -1.01 2.71
C PHE A 93 3.13 -2.16 3.02
N ALA A 94 3.24 -3.28 2.30
CA ALA A 94 2.38 -4.45 2.50
C ALA A 94 2.49 -5.02 3.93
N VAL A 95 3.72 -5.18 4.44
CA VAL A 95 3.97 -5.63 5.83
C VAL A 95 3.42 -4.63 6.84
N GLY A 96 3.62 -3.32 6.61
CA GLY A 96 3.05 -2.27 7.45
C GLY A 96 1.52 -2.36 7.53
N ARG A 97 0.84 -2.63 6.41
CA ARG A 97 -0.61 -2.80 6.35
C ARG A 97 -1.09 -4.09 7.00
N LEU A 98 -0.31 -5.16 6.90
CA LEU A 98 -0.58 -6.41 7.63
C LEU A 98 -0.49 -6.19 9.14
N ILE A 99 0.58 -5.54 9.62
CA ILE A 99 0.76 -5.20 11.04
C ILE A 99 -0.34 -4.24 11.50
N TYR A 100 -0.71 -3.24 10.69
CA TYR A 100 -1.79 -2.31 11.00
C TYR A 100 -3.14 -3.03 11.18
N GLY A 101 -3.42 -4.02 10.31
CA GLY A 101 -4.60 -4.88 10.42
C GLY A 101 -4.59 -5.83 11.61
N LEU A 102 -3.46 -6.50 11.87
CA LEU A 102 -3.31 -7.47 12.96
C LEU A 102 -3.18 -6.83 14.34
N GLY A 103 -2.50 -5.68 14.44
CA GLY A 103 -2.33 -4.92 15.67
C GLY A 103 -3.66 -4.53 16.30
N TYR A 104 -4.69 -4.41 15.45
CA TYR A 104 -6.07 -4.16 15.87
C TYR A 104 -6.64 -5.23 16.81
N ALA A 105 -6.27 -6.49 16.63
CA ALA A 105 -6.79 -7.60 17.43
C ALA A 105 -6.09 -7.76 18.80
N LYS A 106 -4.98 -7.05 19.05
CA LYS A 106 -4.11 -7.34 20.20
C LYS A 106 -3.69 -6.15 21.07
N GLN A 107 -3.50 -4.93 20.53
CA GLN A 107 -3.05 -3.74 21.30
C GLN A 107 -3.07 -2.45 20.46
N ALA A 108 -3.61 -1.36 20.99
CA ALA A 108 -3.70 -0.06 20.30
C ALA A 108 -2.34 0.52 19.84
N GLU A 109 -1.27 0.29 20.62
CA GLU A 109 0.09 0.75 20.28
C GLU A 109 0.67 0.07 19.03
N LYS A 110 0.28 -1.17 18.73
CA LYS A 110 0.79 -1.88 17.53
C LYS A 110 0.22 -1.30 16.23
N ARG A 111 -0.89 -0.56 16.32
CA ARG A 111 -1.50 0.14 15.20
C ARG A 111 -0.65 1.30 14.71
N SER A 112 -0.02 2.07 15.60
CA SER A 112 0.78 3.24 15.20
C SER A 112 2.06 2.83 14.45
N ALA A 113 2.68 1.73 14.86
CA ALA A 113 3.88 1.20 14.20
C ALA A 113 3.61 0.76 12.75
N GLY A 114 2.55 -0.03 12.51
CA GLY A 114 2.17 -0.45 11.15
C GLY A 114 1.75 0.73 10.26
N PHE A 115 1.05 1.70 10.85
CA PHE A 115 0.70 2.94 10.17
C PHE A 115 1.94 3.74 9.76
N ALA A 116 2.87 3.98 10.69
CA ALA A 116 4.09 4.74 10.44
C ALA A 116 4.96 4.08 9.34
N LEU A 117 5.12 2.76 9.37
CA LEU A 117 5.85 2.02 8.34
C LEU A 117 5.25 2.24 6.94
N SER A 118 3.94 2.07 6.81
CA SER A 118 3.26 2.24 5.52
C SER A 118 3.24 3.70 5.06
N LEU A 119 3.17 4.66 5.99
CA LEU A 119 3.23 6.09 5.69
C LEU A 119 4.62 6.48 5.19
N LEU A 120 5.68 6.03 5.85
CA LEU A 120 7.06 6.28 5.44
C LEU A 120 7.35 5.65 4.07
N ALA A 121 6.90 4.43 3.82
CA ALA A 121 7.03 3.79 2.51
C ALA A 121 6.37 4.64 1.41
N ASN A 122 5.12 5.11 1.63
CA ASN A 122 4.45 6.00 0.69
C ASN A 122 5.17 7.34 0.51
N ALA A 123 5.67 7.94 1.58
CA ALA A 123 6.39 9.21 1.52
C ALA A 123 7.67 9.09 0.68
N VAL A 124 8.43 7.99 0.86
CA VAL A 124 9.64 7.73 0.08
C VAL A 124 9.31 7.44 -1.39
N LEU A 125 8.29 6.63 -1.66
CA LEU A 125 7.88 6.31 -3.04
C LEU A 125 7.40 7.55 -3.79
N LEU A 126 6.55 8.36 -3.17
CA LEU A 126 6.01 9.58 -3.77
C LEU A 126 7.09 10.66 -3.90
N GLY A 127 7.87 10.90 -2.85
CA GLY A 127 8.97 11.86 -2.88
C GLY A 127 10.04 11.49 -3.89
N GLY A 128 10.38 10.20 -3.98
CA GLY A 128 11.28 9.68 -4.99
C GLY A 128 10.73 9.85 -6.41
N THR A 129 9.43 9.64 -6.61
CA THR A 129 8.77 9.92 -7.90
C THR A 129 8.94 11.39 -8.30
N VAL A 130 8.64 12.32 -7.39
CA VAL A 130 8.77 13.76 -7.67
C VAL A 130 10.22 14.10 -8.03
N TYR A 131 11.19 13.58 -7.26
CA TYR A 131 12.60 13.77 -7.53
C TYR A 131 13.04 13.20 -8.89
N GLY A 132 12.69 11.94 -9.18
CA GLY A 132 13.08 11.24 -10.39
C GLY A 132 12.52 11.88 -11.66
N VAL A 133 11.22 12.20 -11.65
CA VAL A 133 10.56 12.92 -12.75
C VAL A 133 11.14 14.32 -12.92
N GLY A 134 11.31 15.06 -11.81
CA GLY A 134 11.87 16.41 -11.84
C GLY A 134 13.27 16.43 -12.46
N ARG A 135 14.14 15.51 -12.03
CA ARG A 135 15.49 15.35 -12.60
C ARG A 135 15.43 15.05 -14.09
N TYR A 136 14.59 14.10 -14.52
CA TYR A 136 14.43 13.75 -15.93
C TYR A 136 13.99 14.95 -16.78
N LEU A 137 13.01 15.72 -16.31
CA LEU A 137 12.50 16.89 -17.04
C LEU A 137 13.52 18.03 -17.11
N LEU A 138 14.37 18.19 -16.11
CA LEU A 138 15.41 19.22 -16.07
C LEU A 138 16.64 18.87 -16.92
N THR A 139 16.95 17.58 -17.12
CA THR A 139 18.15 17.14 -17.87
C THR A 139 17.86 16.71 -19.30
N ARG A 140 16.61 16.81 -19.77
CA ARG A 140 16.26 16.40 -21.14
C ARG A 140 16.91 17.34 -22.17
N PRO A 141 17.65 16.83 -23.16
CA PRO A 141 18.09 17.64 -24.30
C PRO A 141 16.86 18.09 -25.10
N CYS A 142 16.88 19.33 -25.60
CA CYS A 142 15.86 19.89 -26.49
C CYS A 142 15.74 19.11 -27.80
#